data_AF-A0A1G8YET6-F1
#
_entry.id   AF-A0A1G8YET6-F1
#
_cell.length_a   1.000
_cell.length_b   1.000
_cell.length_c   1.000
_cell.angle_alpha   90.00
_cell.angle_beta   90.00
_cell.angle_gamma   90.00
#
_symmetry.space_group_name_H-M   'P 1'
#
loop_
_entity.id
_entity.type
_entity.pdbx_description
1 polymer ?
#
loop_
_entity_poly.entity_id
_entity_poly.type
_entity_poly.pdbx_seq_one_letter_code
_entity_poly.pdbx_strand_id
1 'polypeptide(L)'
;MNVTPAQLRLLAGRAEALAAEIRRLCDGVPAEAPEYARLAGARSAAGLLDRGGDDLRQAAGDLDRFLTVRECGLPWGVCPEHGRTLSSEAGAAMCRVCRKAWKHDRLNGPCAEPVAWKVTDEAGTVTLMCAGHVLGARAVLRNATFARLAAH
;
A
#
# COMPACT_ATOMS: atom_id res chain seq x y z
N MET A 1 10.65 -1.31 19.85
CA MET A 1 11.10 -1.95 18.59
C MET A 1 9.99 -1.79 17.59
N ASN A 2 10.27 -1.25 16.39
CA ASN A 2 9.27 -1.15 15.32
C ASN A 2 9.40 -2.34 14.39
N VAL A 3 8.28 -2.99 14.09
CA VAL A 3 8.19 -4.09 13.11
C VAL A 3 8.38 -3.51 11.70
N THR A 4 9.13 -4.21 10.84
CA THR A 4 9.41 -3.80 9.45
C THR A 4 8.86 -4.83 8.46
N PRO A 5 8.53 -4.44 7.21
CA PRO A 5 8.13 -5.38 6.16
C PRO A 5 9.16 -6.49 5.93
N ALA A 6 10.45 -6.16 5.98
CA ALA A 6 11.54 -7.13 5.81
C ALA A 6 11.54 -8.20 6.91
N GLN A 7 11.28 -7.83 8.17
CA GLN A 7 11.16 -8.78 9.27
C GLN A 7 9.98 -9.74 9.07
N LEU A 8 8.83 -9.24 8.60
CA LEU A 8 7.66 -10.08 8.32
C LEU A 8 7.92 -11.05 7.15
N ARG A 9 8.54 -10.58 6.05
CA ARG A 9 8.94 -11.45 4.93
C ARG A 9 9.94 -12.54 5.36
N LEU A 10 10.88 -12.21 6.25
CA LEU A 10 11.81 -13.19 6.80
C LEU A 10 11.09 -14.27 7.62
N LEU A 11 10.12 -13.88 8.45
CA LEU A 11 9.31 -14.84 9.20
C LEU A 11 8.46 -15.73 8.28
N ALA A 12 7.89 -15.15 7.20
CA ALA A 12 7.15 -15.92 6.20
C ALA A 12 8.02 -17.01 5.56
N GLY A 13 9.24 -16.64 5.10
CA GLY A 13 10.17 -17.61 4.52
C GLY A 13 10.59 -18.72 5.50
N ARG A 14 10.72 -18.40 6.79
CA ARG A 14 10.99 -19.42 7.83
C ARG A 14 9.82 -20.36 8.04
N ALA A 15 8.58 -19.85 8.01
CA ALA A 15 7.38 -20.69 8.13
C ALA A 15 7.27 -21.67 6.97
N GLU A 16 7.51 -21.21 5.74
CA GLU A 16 7.51 -22.07 4.54
C GLU A 16 8.61 -23.13 4.57
N ALA A 17 9.83 -22.76 4.97
CA ALA A 17 10.94 -23.69 5.07
C ALA A 17 10.62 -24.83 6.05
N LEU A 18 10.06 -24.49 7.21
CA LEU A 18 9.65 -25.47 8.22
C LEU A 18 8.47 -26.33 7.74
N ALA A 19 7.48 -25.74 7.09
CA ALA A 19 6.34 -26.48 6.53
C ALA A 19 6.81 -27.50 5.47
N ALA A 20 7.73 -27.10 4.59
CA ALA A 20 8.31 -27.97 3.58
C ALA A 20 9.14 -29.11 4.20
N GLU A 21 9.87 -28.85 5.28
CA GLU A 21 10.60 -29.88 6.01
C GLU A 21 9.67 -30.92 6.65
N ILE A 22 8.62 -30.46 7.33
CA ILE A 22 7.61 -31.35 7.93
C ILE A 22 6.95 -32.21 6.85
N ARG A 23 6.56 -31.63 5.71
CA ARG A 23 5.98 -32.40 4.60
C ARG A 23 6.95 -33.46 4.09
N ARG A 24 8.21 -33.12 3.82
CA ARG A 24 9.22 -34.10 3.35
C ARG A 24 9.35 -35.26 4.32
N LEU A 25 9.37 -35.02 5.63
CA LEU A 25 9.46 -36.08 6.64
C LEU A 25 8.21 -36.96 6.67
N CYS A 26 7.02 -36.35 6.62
CA CYS A 26 5.77 -37.10 6.64
C CYS A 26 5.48 -37.85 5.33
N ASP A 27 5.83 -37.29 4.18
CA ASP A 27 5.61 -37.90 2.86
C ASP A 27 6.58 -39.06 2.59
N GLY A 28 7.66 -39.17 3.36
CA GLY A 28 8.53 -40.34 3.39
C GLY A 28 7.89 -41.58 4.05
N VAL A 29 6.74 -41.45 4.71
CA VAL A 29 6.02 -42.55 5.36
C VAL A 29 4.91 -43.06 4.44
N PRO A 30 4.91 -44.36 4.04
CA PRO A 30 3.87 -44.94 3.20
C PRO A 30 2.47 -44.81 3.81
N ALA A 31 1.44 -44.70 2.97
CA ALA A 31 0.06 -44.48 3.42
C ALA A 31 -0.51 -45.67 4.22
N GLU A 32 -0.05 -46.88 3.91
CA GLU A 32 -0.37 -48.13 4.57
C GLU A 32 0.34 -48.32 5.92
N ALA A 33 1.33 -47.49 6.24
CA ALA A 33 2.11 -47.62 7.46
C ALA A 33 1.30 -47.15 8.69
N PRO A 34 1.35 -47.87 9.83
CA PRO A 34 0.65 -47.47 11.06
C PRO A 34 1.03 -46.06 11.56
N GLU A 35 2.22 -45.58 11.25
CA GLU A 35 2.74 -44.26 11.61
C GLU A 35 2.02 -43.15 10.82
N TYR A 36 1.51 -43.43 9.62
CA TYR A 36 0.89 -42.44 8.75
C TYR A 36 -0.25 -41.68 9.45
N ALA A 37 -1.16 -42.41 10.11
CA ALA A 37 -2.27 -41.82 10.85
C ALA A 37 -1.79 -41.00 12.07
N ARG A 38 -0.70 -41.40 12.70
CA ARG A 38 -0.12 -40.69 13.86
C ARG A 38 0.54 -39.36 13.47
N LEU A 39 0.93 -39.22 12.21
CA LEU A 39 1.54 -38.00 11.66
C LEU A 39 0.50 -36.96 11.18
N ALA A 40 -0.81 -37.24 11.28
CA ALA A 40 -1.84 -36.30 10.86
C ALA A 40 -1.71 -34.91 11.51
N GLY A 41 -1.34 -34.85 12.79
CA GLY A 41 -1.08 -33.60 13.49
C GLY A 41 0.10 -32.81 12.91
N ALA A 42 1.18 -33.50 12.53
CA ALA A 42 2.35 -32.86 11.91
C ALA A 42 2.00 -32.31 10.52
N ARG A 43 1.27 -33.07 9.69
CA ARG A 43 0.77 -32.58 8.38
C ARG A 43 -0.13 -31.35 8.55
N SER A 44 -1.01 -31.35 9.55
CA SER A 44 -1.86 -30.21 9.88
C SER A 44 -1.03 -28.97 10.28
N ALA A 45 -0.01 -29.16 11.11
CA ALA A 45 0.91 -28.08 11.49
C ALA A 45 1.63 -27.47 10.27
N ALA A 46 2.07 -28.29 9.31
CA ALA A 46 2.64 -27.79 8.05
C ALA A 46 1.64 -26.91 7.27
N GLY A 47 0.37 -27.33 7.18
CA GLY A 47 -0.68 -26.53 6.53
C GLY A 47 -1.05 -25.25 7.29
N LEU A 48 -0.85 -25.19 8.60
CA LEU A 48 -0.96 -23.96 9.38
C LEU A 48 0.22 -23.01 9.14
N LEU A 49 1.43 -23.55 9.03
CA LEU A 49 2.65 -22.78 8.74
C LEU A 49 2.60 -22.15 7.35
N ASP A 50 2.11 -22.85 6.32
CA ASP A 50 1.92 -22.26 4.99
C ASP A 50 0.97 -21.06 5.03
N ARG A 51 -0.22 -21.25 5.62
CA ARG A 51 -1.22 -20.17 5.77
C ARG A 51 -0.65 -18.99 6.55
N GLY A 52 0.05 -19.27 7.65
CA GLY A 52 0.74 -18.23 8.41
C GLY A 52 1.81 -17.51 7.60
N GLY A 53 2.53 -18.21 6.73
CA GLY A 53 3.50 -17.63 5.79
C GLY A 53 2.84 -16.69 4.78
N ASP A 54 1.69 -17.09 4.21
CA ASP A 54 0.88 -16.25 3.32
C ASP A 54 0.38 -14.99 4.04
N ASP A 55 -0.19 -15.14 5.23
CA ASP A 55 -0.67 -14.02 6.05
C ASP A 55 0.46 -13.04 6.39
N LEU A 56 1.66 -13.54 6.71
CA LEU A 56 2.83 -12.71 6.99
C LEU A 56 3.32 -11.95 5.76
N ARG A 57 3.28 -12.55 4.57
CA ARG A 57 3.59 -11.86 3.31
C ARG A 57 2.60 -10.75 3.02
N GLN A 58 1.31 -11.04 3.19
CA GLN A 58 0.25 -10.06 2.97
C GLN A 58 0.42 -8.86 3.92
N ALA A 59 0.63 -9.12 5.21
CA ALA A 59 0.90 -8.09 6.21
C ALA A 59 2.17 -7.28 5.89
N ALA A 60 3.23 -7.93 5.37
CA ALA A 60 4.41 -7.24 4.92
C ALA A 60 4.10 -6.27 3.77
N GLY A 61 3.29 -6.69 2.79
CA GLY A 61 2.84 -5.84 1.68
C GLY A 61 1.94 -4.68 2.12
N ASP A 62 1.02 -4.93 3.06
CA ASP A 62 0.18 -3.88 3.65
C ASP A 62 1.01 -2.83 4.40
N LEU A 63 2.00 -3.28 5.19
CA LEU A 63 2.90 -2.40 5.93
C LEU A 63 3.84 -1.62 5.00
N ASP A 64 4.35 -2.26 3.94
CA ASP A 64 5.15 -1.61 2.91
C ASP A 64 4.37 -0.47 2.24
N ARG A 65 3.11 -0.75 1.87
CA ARG A 65 2.17 0.25 1.35
C ARG A 65 1.99 1.40 2.35
N PHE A 66 1.64 1.08 3.59
CA PHE A 66 1.41 2.08 4.64
C PHE A 66 2.63 2.98 4.86
N LEU A 67 3.82 2.39 5.01
CA LEU A 67 5.06 3.14 5.22
C LEU A 67 5.50 3.94 3.98
N THR A 68 5.03 3.55 2.80
CA THR A 68 5.32 4.23 1.52
C THR A 68 4.29 5.29 1.16
N VAL A 69 3.11 5.36 1.82
CA VAL A 69 2.15 6.44 1.60
C VAL A 69 2.75 7.76 2.11
N ARG A 70 3.39 8.49 1.20
CA ARG A 70 3.71 9.90 1.39
C ARG A 70 2.48 10.71 1.08
N GLU A 71 2.06 11.56 2.01
CA GLU A 71 1.04 12.58 1.73
C GLU A 71 1.61 13.62 0.75
N CYS A 72 0.75 14.17 -0.10
CA CYS A 72 1.13 15.15 -1.12
C CYS A 72 1.76 16.40 -0.52
N GLY A 73 1.28 16.87 0.64
CA GLY A 73 1.89 17.95 1.42
C GLY A 73 1.87 19.34 0.78
N LEU A 74 1.38 19.49 -0.47
CA LEU A 74 1.18 20.81 -1.09
C LEU A 74 0.26 21.67 -0.19
N PRO A 75 0.51 22.98 -0.06
CA PRO A 75 -0.07 23.81 1.00
C PRO A 75 -1.56 24.16 0.80
N TRP A 76 -2.23 23.51 -0.14
CA TRP A 76 -3.67 23.61 -0.34
C TRP A 76 -4.25 22.24 -0.73
N GLY A 77 -5.51 21.99 -0.38
CA GLY A 77 -6.19 20.75 -0.74
C GLY A 77 -6.85 20.80 -2.11
N VAL A 78 -7.15 19.61 -2.62
CA VAL A 78 -7.83 19.39 -3.91
C VAL A 78 -8.95 18.36 -3.77
N CYS A 79 -9.89 18.38 -4.71
CA CYS A 79 -10.75 17.24 -4.94
C CYS A 79 -9.89 16.11 -5.56
N PRO A 80 -9.89 14.90 -5.00
CA PRO A 80 -9.07 13.80 -5.53
C PRO A 80 -9.39 13.45 -6.98
N GLU A 81 -10.65 13.66 -7.39
CA GLU A 81 -11.17 13.32 -8.71
C GLU A 81 -11.18 14.51 -9.68
N HIS A 82 -11.34 15.74 -9.16
CA HIS A 82 -11.60 16.94 -9.96
C HIS A 82 -10.57 18.06 -9.74
N GLY A 83 -9.47 17.78 -9.05
CA GLY A 83 -8.36 18.73 -8.85
C GLY A 83 -8.76 20.00 -8.09
N ARG A 84 -8.29 21.16 -8.57
CA ARG A 84 -8.45 22.49 -7.93
C ARG A 84 -9.87 23.06 -8.10
N THR A 85 -10.86 22.32 -7.62
CA THR A 85 -12.29 22.63 -7.74
C THR A 85 -12.97 22.81 -6.39
N LEU A 86 -12.22 22.75 -5.28
CA LEU A 86 -12.75 23.02 -3.96
C LEU A 86 -13.14 24.50 -3.81
N SER A 87 -14.26 24.74 -3.14
CA SER A 87 -14.66 26.02 -2.53
C SER A 87 -14.78 25.83 -1.03
N SER A 88 -14.52 26.86 -0.24
CA SER A 88 -14.71 26.87 1.21
C SER A 88 -15.89 27.75 1.58
N GLU A 89 -16.79 27.24 2.42
CA GLU A 89 -17.92 27.98 2.98
C GLU A 89 -18.08 27.57 4.45
N ALA A 90 -18.09 28.55 5.36
CA ALA A 90 -18.21 28.32 6.80
C ALA A 90 -17.24 27.28 7.40
N GLY A 91 -15.99 27.22 6.89
CA GLY A 91 -14.97 26.29 7.36
C GLY A 91 -15.13 24.85 6.88
N ALA A 92 -16.10 24.59 6.00
CA ALA A 92 -16.24 23.32 5.28
C ALA A 92 -15.80 23.50 3.83
N ALA A 93 -15.10 22.51 3.29
CA ALA A 93 -14.72 22.49 1.89
C ALA A 93 -15.69 21.64 1.08
N MET A 94 -15.99 22.05 -0.15
CA MET A 94 -16.85 21.31 -1.07
C MET A 94 -16.31 21.38 -2.50
N CYS A 95 -16.34 20.26 -3.20
CA CYS A 95 -15.99 20.22 -4.62
C CYS A 95 -17.13 20.83 -5.45
N ARG A 96 -16.82 21.82 -6.29
CA ARG A 96 -17.80 22.46 -7.18
C ARG A 96 -18.33 21.52 -8.28
N VAL A 97 -17.61 20.45 -8.60
CA VAL A 97 -17.99 19.46 -9.64
C VAL A 97 -18.80 18.30 -9.04
N CYS A 98 -18.17 17.38 -8.29
CA CYS A 98 -18.89 16.23 -7.72
C CYS A 98 -19.67 16.49 -6.43
N ARG A 99 -19.69 17.73 -5.91
CA ARG A 99 -20.42 18.11 -4.69
C ARG A 99 -20.02 17.38 -3.41
N LYS A 100 -18.97 16.55 -3.45
CA LYS A 100 -18.36 15.94 -2.24
C LYS A 100 -17.93 17.04 -1.29
N ALA A 101 -18.30 16.89 -0.02
CA ALA A 101 -18.02 17.86 1.03
C ALA A 101 -17.14 17.25 2.12
N TRP A 102 -16.34 18.09 2.75
CA TRP A 102 -15.49 17.79 3.88
C TRP A 102 -15.85 18.73 5.02
N LYS A 103 -16.04 18.19 6.23
CA LYS A 103 -16.45 18.95 7.43
C LYS A 103 -15.35 19.85 8.03
N HIS A 104 -14.26 20.04 7.30
CA HIS A 104 -13.12 20.86 7.70
C HIS A 104 -12.61 21.64 6.49
N ASP A 105 -11.81 22.67 6.74
CA ASP A 105 -11.22 23.50 5.69
C ASP A 105 -10.07 22.75 5.01
N ARG A 106 -10.45 21.87 4.10
CA ARG A 106 -9.53 21.12 3.27
C ARG A 106 -8.84 22.02 2.25
N LEU A 107 -9.47 23.12 1.82
CA LEU A 107 -8.92 23.97 0.76
C LEU A 107 -7.64 24.66 1.23
N ASN A 108 -7.64 25.21 2.44
CA ASN A 108 -6.52 25.99 2.97
C ASN A 108 -5.53 25.17 3.84
N GLY A 109 -5.68 23.84 3.86
CA GLY A 109 -4.80 22.94 4.60
C GLY A 109 -3.83 22.17 3.69
N PRO A 110 -2.75 21.60 4.26
CA PRO A 110 -1.87 20.69 3.55
C PRO A 110 -2.64 19.52 2.94
N CYS A 111 -2.28 19.15 1.72
CA CYS A 111 -2.94 18.06 1.02
C CYS A 111 -2.56 16.69 1.59
N ALA A 112 -3.51 16.05 2.28
CA ALA A 112 -3.38 14.69 2.82
C ALA A 112 -3.61 13.56 1.79
N GLU A 113 -3.74 13.88 0.50
CA GLU A 113 -3.91 12.83 -0.52
C GLU A 113 -2.60 12.08 -0.77
N PRO A 114 -2.67 10.77 -1.02
CA PRO A 114 -1.47 9.98 -1.30
C PRO A 114 -0.77 10.48 -2.58
N VAL A 115 0.55 10.61 -2.52
CA VAL A 115 1.38 10.86 -3.70
C VAL A 115 1.21 9.70 -4.69
N ALA A 116 1.02 10.04 -5.96
CA ALA A 116 0.88 9.07 -7.05
C ALA A 116 1.74 9.40 -8.29
N TRP A 117 2.36 10.58 -8.30
CA TRP A 117 3.07 11.10 -9.46
C TRP A 117 4.36 11.81 -9.08
N LYS A 118 5.37 11.66 -9.94
CA LYS A 118 6.54 12.51 -10.02
C LYS A 118 6.34 13.48 -11.18
N VAL A 119 6.37 14.78 -10.88
CA VAL A 119 6.28 15.86 -11.86
C VAL A 119 7.63 16.55 -11.94
N THR A 120 8.21 16.65 -13.13
CA THR A 120 9.44 17.43 -13.35
C THR A 120 9.10 18.60 -14.26
N ASP A 121 9.28 19.82 -13.79
CA ASP A 121 9.01 21.02 -14.59
C ASP A 121 10.11 21.29 -15.63
N GLU A 122 9.92 22.34 -16.44
CA GLU A 122 10.86 22.75 -17.49
C GLU A 122 12.25 23.13 -16.94
N ALA A 123 12.32 23.61 -15.70
CA ALA A 123 13.58 23.93 -15.03
C ALA A 123 14.26 22.69 -14.41
N GLY A 124 13.65 21.51 -14.50
CA GLY A 124 14.13 20.28 -13.89
C GLY A 124 13.73 20.10 -12.42
N THR A 125 12.89 20.97 -11.87
CA THR A 125 12.41 20.87 -10.49
C THR A 125 11.48 19.67 -10.36
N VAL A 126 11.79 18.78 -9.41
CA VAL A 126 10.99 17.59 -9.14
C VAL A 126 10.02 17.87 -7.98
N THR A 127 8.72 17.66 -8.24
CA THR A 127 7.66 17.71 -7.23
C THR A 127 6.88 16.39 -7.22
N LEU A 128 6.64 15.85 -6.02
CA LEU A 128 5.76 14.70 -5.83
C LEU A 128 4.31 15.17 -5.61
N MET A 129 3.37 14.60 -6.35
CA MET A 129 1.98 15.07 -6.35
C MET A 129 0.98 13.91 -6.24
N CYS A 130 -0.15 14.16 -5.58
CA CYS A 130 -1.32 13.28 -5.69
C CYS A 130 -2.01 13.43 -7.06
N ALA A 131 -2.93 12.52 -7.37
CA ALA A 131 -3.67 12.55 -8.63
C ALA A 131 -4.44 13.87 -8.84
N GLY A 132 -5.11 14.38 -7.79
CA GLY A 132 -5.84 15.65 -7.88
C GLY A 132 -4.94 16.85 -8.20
N HIS A 133 -3.72 16.89 -7.67
CA HIS A 133 -2.76 17.95 -7.97
C HIS A 133 -2.20 17.86 -9.38
N VAL A 134 -1.99 16.65 -9.90
CA VAL A 134 -1.56 16.46 -11.29
C VAL A 134 -2.60 16.96 -12.29
N LEU A 135 -3.90 16.84 -12.00
CA LEU A 135 -4.94 17.41 -12.86
C LEU A 135 -4.77 18.93 -13.03
N GLY A 136 -4.50 19.64 -11.93
CA GLY A 136 -4.23 21.08 -11.97
C GLY A 136 -2.89 21.42 -12.63
N ALA A 137 -1.84 20.66 -12.31
CA ALA A 137 -0.49 20.89 -12.85
C ALA A 137 -0.44 20.73 -14.37
N ARG A 138 -1.14 19.74 -14.94
CA ARG A 138 -1.23 19.54 -16.39
C ARG A 138 -1.84 20.72 -17.14
N ALA A 139 -2.69 21.51 -16.48
CA ALA A 139 -3.32 22.67 -17.10
C ALA A 139 -2.39 23.91 -17.15
N VAL A 140 -1.34 23.96 -16.33
CA VAL A 140 -0.52 25.18 -16.13
C VAL A 140 0.97 24.99 -16.39
N LEU A 141 1.52 23.78 -16.17
CA LEU A 141 2.94 23.49 -16.37
C LEU A 141 3.18 23.07 -17.82
N ARG A 142 3.69 24.00 -18.63
CA ARG A 142 4.16 23.70 -19.99
C ARG A 142 5.46 22.90 -19.92
N ASN A 143 5.67 22.02 -20.89
CA ASN A 143 6.89 21.20 -21.04
C ASN A 143 7.25 20.32 -19.82
N ALA A 144 6.36 20.16 -18.84
CA ALA A 144 6.59 19.29 -17.69
C ALA A 144 6.42 17.81 -18.06
N THR A 145 7.21 16.96 -17.41
CA THR A 145 7.06 15.50 -17.50
C THR A 145 6.26 14.98 -16.31
N PHE A 146 5.35 14.04 -16.58
CA PHE A 146 4.46 13.44 -15.58
C PHE A 146 4.66 11.92 -15.57
N ALA A 147 5.38 11.42 -14.58
CA ALA A 147 5.60 9.99 -14.41
C ALA A 147 4.72 9.47 -13.27
N ARG A 148 3.88 8.47 -13.57
CA ARG A 148 3.11 7.77 -12.53
C ARG A 148 4.08 6.95 -11.69
N LEU A 149 3.99 7.07 -10.37
CA LEU A 149 4.71 6.16 -9.48
C LEU A 149 4.05 4.79 -9.54
N ALA A 150 4.84 3.71 -9.50
CA ALA A 150 4.28 2.37 -9.43
C ALA A 150 3.31 2.30 -8.24
N ALA A 151 2.14 1.71 -8.46
CA ALA A 151 1.33 1.26 -7.34
C ALA A 151 2.16 0.18 -6.65
N HIS A 152 2.71 0.50 -5.49
CA HIS A 152 3.38 -0.46 -4.63
C HIS A 152 2.31 -1.27 -3.89
#